data_AF-A0A085WN08-F1
#
_entry.id   AF-A0A085WN08-F1
#
_cell.length_a   1.000
_cell.length_b   1.000
_cell.length_c   1.000
_cell.angle_alpha   90.00
_cell.angle_beta   90.00
_cell.angle_gamma   90.00
#
_symmetry.space_group_name_H-M   'P 1'
#
loop_
_entity.id
_entity.type
_entity.pdbx_description
1 polymer ?
#
loop_
_entity_poly.entity_id
_entity_poly.type
_entity_poly.pdbx_seq_one_letter_code
_entity_poly.pdbx_strand_id
1 'polypeptide(L)'
;MNRILGFASLGLSVVALAVAFSGQREASEPPSREERPSSSAPQDVQALEKRLKALEVTAVGLSERVMALERRPAGADGSGGAVGGAAPVGLAQEVEQLRTEVRGMIAGEALNSEGGRDYLKAMVRSVQDEMRTEQRQERDQRWVQAQSQAQTQRSERLRKFVSEAGLNYSQEQEFTRRMQEEDTRRQALFDELSAGGKAPRDIRQELRAIRKQTDDAMQKVLSEPQRAQYEELRREDRGGNQRPGRGRQGEQPAP
;
A
#
# COMPACT_ATOMS: atom_id res chain seq x y z
N MET A 1 -16.88 55.91 8.21
CA MET A 1 -17.50 55.39 9.44
C MET A 1 -18.40 54.23 9.07
N ASN A 2 -18.03 53.01 9.46
CA ASN A 2 -18.89 51.91 9.90
C ASN A 2 -18.04 50.64 10.01
N ARG A 3 -17.82 50.24 11.26
CA ARG A 3 -16.98 49.15 11.75
C ARG A 3 -17.92 48.23 12.54
N ILE A 4 -17.63 46.93 12.49
CA ILE A 4 -17.99 45.93 13.52
C ILE A 4 -19.47 45.53 13.57
N LEU A 5 -19.84 44.47 12.85
CA LEU A 5 -21.00 43.63 13.18
C LEU A 5 -20.92 42.22 12.57
N GLY A 6 -19.72 41.70 12.32
CA GLY A 6 -19.53 40.38 11.69
C GLY A 6 -18.90 39.29 12.58
N PHE A 7 -18.30 39.66 13.72
CA PHE A 7 -17.43 38.72 14.48
C PHE A 7 -18.02 38.22 15.81
N ALA A 8 -19.22 38.66 16.20
CA ALA A 8 -19.81 38.27 17.48
C ALA A 8 -20.57 36.92 17.44
N SER A 9 -20.95 36.40 16.26
CA SER A 9 -21.79 35.18 16.17
C SER A 9 -21.01 33.88 15.98
N LEU A 10 -19.68 33.93 15.74
CA LEU A 10 -18.84 32.74 15.57
C LEU A 10 -18.11 32.30 16.85
N GLY A 11 -18.05 33.16 17.87
CA GLY A 11 -17.42 32.83 19.16
C GLY A 11 -18.32 32.02 20.10
N LEU A 12 -19.64 32.06 19.92
CA LEU A 12 -20.60 31.45 20.85
C LEU A 12 -20.84 29.95 20.57
N SER A 13 -20.56 29.47 19.35
CA SER A 13 -20.69 28.05 18.99
C SER A 13 -19.51 27.18 19.43
N VAL A 14 -18.31 27.77 19.57
CA VAL A 14 -17.10 27.04 20.01
C VAL A 14 -17.11 26.79 21.52
N VAL A 15 -17.73 27.69 22.30
CA VAL A 15 -17.86 27.51 23.76
C VAL A 15 -18.87 26.40 24.12
N ALA A 16 -19.95 26.23 23.33
CA ALA A 16 -20.91 25.13 23.54
C ALA A 16 -20.29 23.74 23.28
N LEU A 17 -19.35 23.63 22.33
CA LEU A 17 -18.68 22.36 22.02
C LEU A 17 -17.59 22.01 23.06
N ALA A 18 -17.00 23.01 23.72
CA ALA A 18 -16.03 22.82 24.80
C ALA A 18 -16.69 22.38 26.13
N VAL A 19 -17.93 22.82 26.41
CA VAL A 19 -18.67 22.39 27.61
C VAL A 19 -19.22 20.96 27.48
N ALA A 20 -19.51 20.49 26.27
CA ALA A 20 -19.96 19.11 26.03
C ALA A 20 -18.85 18.05 26.26
N PHE A 21 -17.58 18.43 26.20
CA PHE A 21 -16.45 17.51 26.39
C PHE A 21 -15.89 17.49 27.82
N SER A 22 -16.31 18.42 28.69
CA SER A 22 -15.78 18.58 30.05
C SER A 22 -16.73 18.07 31.15
N GLY A 23 -17.96 17.67 30.81
CA GLY A 23 -19.04 17.43 31.78
C GLY A 23 -19.36 15.98 32.13
N GLN A 24 -18.70 14.97 31.54
CA GLN A 24 -19.11 13.56 31.72
C GLN A 24 -18.03 12.75 32.44
N ARG A 25 -17.82 13.08 33.71
CA ARG A 25 -17.13 12.21 34.67
C ARG A 25 -17.91 12.22 35.99
N GLU A 26 -18.19 10.99 36.45
CA GLU A 26 -18.80 10.57 37.72
C GLU A 26 -20.34 10.44 37.77
N ALA A 27 -20.80 9.20 37.56
CA ALA A 27 -21.58 8.49 38.57
C ALA A 27 -21.37 6.97 38.37
N SER A 28 -20.81 6.32 39.39
CA SER A 28 -20.72 4.87 39.49
C SER A 28 -22.11 4.29 39.74
N GLU A 29 -22.58 3.41 38.86
CA GLU A 29 -23.64 2.43 39.16
C GLU A 29 -23.25 1.08 38.55
N PRO A 30 -23.57 -0.04 39.22
CA PRO A 30 -22.97 -1.35 38.98
C PRO A 30 -23.45 -1.96 37.66
N PRO A 31 -22.64 -2.80 36.98
CA PRO A 31 -23.16 -3.58 35.87
C PRO A 31 -24.18 -4.59 36.41
N SER A 32 -25.45 -4.29 36.15
CA SER A 32 -26.56 -5.22 36.26
C SER A 32 -26.23 -6.50 35.51
N ARG A 33 -26.07 -7.56 36.30
CA ARG A 33 -26.71 -8.88 36.15
C ARG A 33 -26.59 -9.56 34.78
N GLU A 34 -25.82 -10.64 34.79
CA GLU A 34 -25.90 -11.84 33.95
C GLU A 34 -27.18 -11.95 33.09
N GLU A 35 -27.02 -11.84 31.77
CA GLU A 35 -27.78 -12.66 30.84
C GLU A 35 -26.86 -13.77 30.34
N ARG A 36 -26.93 -14.91 31.04
CA ARG A 36 -26.58 -16.20 30.42
C ARG A 36 -27.51 -16.38 29.23
N PRO A 37 -27.03 -16.62 28.00
CA PRO A 37 -27.86 -17.26 27.00
C PRO A 37 -28.03 -18.73 27.40
N SER A 38 -29.00 -19.00 28.26
CA SER A 38 -29.61 -20.33 28.35
C SER A 38 -30.58 -20.49 27.18
N SER A 39 -30.16 -21.21 26.12
CA SER A 39 -30.97 -22.23 25.42
C SER A 39 -30.39 -22.64 24.06
N SER A 40 -29.58 -23.71 24.02
CA SER A 40 -29.47 -24.57 22.82
C SER A 40 -28.92 -25.98 23.08
N ALA A 41 -28.61 -26.35 24.33
CA ALA A 41 -28.06 -27.66 24.67
C ALA A 41 -28.78 -28.88 24.03
N PRO A 42 -30.13 -28.95 23.91
CA PRO A 42 -30.77 -30.11 23.27
C PRO A 42 -30.66 -30.12 21.74
N GLN A 43 -30.50 -28.96 21.08
CA GLN A 43 -30.35 -28.89 19.62
C GLN A 43 -28.94 -29.27 19.18
N ASP A 44 -27.93 -28.86 19.95
CA ASP A 44 -26.54 -29.22 19.72
C ASP A 44 -26.31 -30.73 19.92
N VAL A 45 -26.96 -31.33 20.93
CA VAL A 45 -26.91 -32.79 21.15
C VAL A 45 -27.58 -33.57 20.02
N GLN A 46 -28.76 -33.13 19.53
CA GLN A 46 -29.41 -33.79 18.39
C GLN A 46 -28.62 -33.64 17.08
N ALA A 47 -27.95 -32.51 16.89
CA ALA A 47 -27.05 -32.30 15.75
C ALA A 47 -25.81 -33.21 15.84
N LEU A 48 -25.24 -33.36 17.04
CA LEU A 48 -24.13 -34.26 17.31
C LEU A 48 -24.54 -35.72 17.11
N GLU A 49 -25.70 -36.17 17.60
CA GLU A 49 -26.20 -37.54 17.40
C GLU A 49 -26.43 -37.87 15.92
N LYS A 50 -26.98 -36.92 15.14
CA LYS A 50 -27.14 -37.10 13.68
C LYS A 50 -25.79 -37.22 12.98
N ARG A 51 -24.79 -36.44 13.40
CA ARG A 51 -23.42 -36.50 12.88
C ARG A 51 -22.71 -37.79 13.28
N LEU A 52 -22.89 -38.25 14.51
CA LEU A 52 -22.34 -39.51 15.00
C LEU A 52 -22.91 -40.69 14.21
N LYS A 53 -24.24 -40.72 13.99
CA LYS A 53 -24.88 -41.72 13.12
C LYS A 53 -24.38 -41.70 11.68
N ALA A 54 -24.17 -40.51 11.11
CA ALA A 54 -23.61 -40.39 9.77
C ALA A 54 -22.17 -40.95 9.71
N LEU A 55 -21.35 -40.64 10.73
CA LEU A 55 -19.99 -41.14 10.84
C LEU A 55 -19.95 -42.66 11.04
N GLU A 56 -20.82 -43.21 11.90
CA GLU A 56 -20.96 -44.65 12.11
C GLU A 56 -21.32 -45.38 10.81
N VAL A 57 -22.29 -44.86 10.04
CA VAL A 57 -22.66 -45.45 8.74
C VAL A 57 -21.49 -45.42 7.77
N THR A 58 -20.72 -44.32 7.72
CA THR A 58 -19.54 -44.24 6.85
C THR A 58 -18.41 -45.15 7.30
N ALA A 59 -18.18 -45.28 8.61
CA ALA A 59 -17.14 -46.14 9.17
C ALA A 59 -17.47 -47.62 8.95
N VAL A 60 -18.73 -48.02 9.14
CA VAL A 60 -19.20 -49.37 8.82
C VAL A 60 -19.03 -49.66 7.33
N GLY A 61 -19.46 -48.75 6.45
CA GLY A 61 -19.30 -48.91 5.01
C GLY A 61 -17.84 -48.99 4.54
N LEU A 62 -16.93 -48.25 5.19
CA LEU A 62 -15.48 -48.37 4.96
C LEU A 62 -14.93 -49.71 5.45
N SER A 63 -15.33 -50.15 6.65
CA SER A 63 -14.90 -51.44 7.21
C SER A 63 -15.36 -52.63 6.37
N GLU A 64 -16.57 -52.56 5.80
CA GLU A 64 -17.10 -53.60 4.90
C GLU A 64 -16.34 -53.63 3.58
N ARG A 65 -15.95 -52.46 3.06
CA ARG A 65 -15.13 -52.36 1.84
C ARG A 65 -13.71 -52.86 2.06
N VAL A 66 -13.10 -52.55 3.21
CA VAL A 66 -11.79 -53.08 3.59
C VAL A 66 -11.88 -54.60 3.77
N MET A 67 -12.88 -55.11 4.48
CA MET A 67 -13.10 -56.55 4.61
C MET A 67 -13.42 -57.24 3.27
N ALA A 68 -14.11 -56.57 2.34
CA ALA A 68 -14.34 -57.10 0.99
C ALA A 68 -13.06 -57.13 0.15
N LEU A 69 -12.14 -56.17 0.36
CA LEU A 69 -10.81 -56.16 -0.25
C LEU A 69 -9.90 -57.24 0.36
N GLU A 70 -9.99 -57.47 1.68
CA GLU A 70 -9.23 -58.50 2.39
C GLU A 70 -9.76 -59.92 2.13
N ARG A 71 -11.07 -60.10 1.94
CA ARG A 71 -11.68 -61.38 1.57
C ARG A 71 -11.48 -61.75 0.11
N ARG A 72 -10.93 -60.87 -0.73
CA ARG A 72 -10.55 -61.22 -2.10
C ARG A 72 -9.27 -62.06 -2.03
N PRO A 73 -9.30 -63.37 -2.37
CA PRO A 73 -8.12 -64.22 -2.22
C PRO A 73 -6.99 -63.69 -3.10
N ALA A 74 -5.85 -63.41 -2.47
CA ALA A 74 -4.57 -63.07 -3.11
C ALA A 74 -3.96 -64.30 -3.82
N GLY A 75 -4.73 -64.94 -4.69
CA GLY A 75 -4.40 -66.25 -5.25
C GLY A 75 -5.23 -66.65 -6.47
N ALA A 76 -5.53 -65.69 -7.36
CA ALA A 76 -6.05 -66.00 -8.71
C ALA A 76 -5.13 -65.47 -9.83
N ASP A 77 -3.84 -65.31 -9.53
CA ASP A 77 -2.78 -65.18 -10.53
C ASP A 77 -2.04 -66.53 -10.59
N GLY A 78 -2.63 -67.47 -11.30
CA GLY A 78 -2.13 -68.84 -11.43
C GLY A 78 -2.70 -69.54 -12.65
N SER A 79 -2.16 -69.18 -13.81
CA SER A 79 -2.24 -69.88 -15.10
C SER A 79 -3.48 -69.65 -15.98
N GLY A 80 -3.22 -69.07 -17.17
CA GLY A 80 -3.83 -69.52 -18.42
C GLY A 80 -5.10 -68.80 -18.88
N GLY A 81 -4.91 -67.74 -19.67
CA GLY A 81 -5.86 -67.36 -20.73
C GLY A 81 -6.67 -66.09 -20.50
N ALA A 82 -6.72 -65.26 -21.54
CA ALA A 82 -7.49 -64.02 -21.70
C ALA A 82 -7.02 -62.80 -20.91
N VAL A 83 -6.15 -62.01 -21.57
CA VAL A 83 -5.78 -60.64 -21.18
C VAL A 83 -7.01 -59.74 -21.33
N GLY A 84 -7.64 -59.41 -20.20
CA GLY A 84 -8.81 -58.54 -20.13
C GLY A 84 -9.18 -58.22 -18.70
N GLY A 85 -8.37 -57.40 -18.04
CA GLY A 85 -8.63 -56.95 -16.67
C GLY A 85 -7.64 -55.88 -16.25
N ALA A 86 -7.82 -54.68 -16.81
CA ALA A 86 -7.04 -53.51 -16.47
C ALA A 86 -7.02 -53.31 -14.94
N ALA A 87 -5.82 -53.11 -14.36
CA ALA A 87 -5.70 -52.43 -13.09
C ALA A 87 -6.50 -51.13 -13.18
N PRO A 88 -7.35 -50.77 -12.19
CA PRO A 88 -8.16 -49.57 -12.32
C PRO A 88 -7.23 -48.36 -12.35
N VAL A 89 -7.12 -47.75 -13.54
CA VAL A 89 -6.33 -46.55 -13.87
C VAL A 89 -6.86 -45.28 -13.17
N GLY A 90 -7.71 -45.44 -12.15
CA GLY A 90 -8.35 -44.35 -11.41
C GLY A 90 -7.92 -44.24 -9.95
N LEU A 91 -7.41 -45.29 -9.28
CA LEU A 91 -7.23 -45.27 -7.81
C LEU A 91 -6.22 -44.22 -7.32
N ALA A 92 -5.13 -43.99 -8.05
CA ALA A 92 -4.16 -42.95 -7.69
C ALA A 92 -4.73 -41.54 -7.90
N GLN A 93 -5.56 -41.36 -8.92
CA GLN A 93 -6.26 -40.09 -9.18
C GLN A 93 -7.37 -39.86 -8.15
N GLU A 94 -8.10 -40.90 -7.77
CA GLU A 94 -9.13 -40.88 -6.74
C GLU A 94 -8.52 -40.56 -5.36
N VAL A 95 -7.36 -41.12 -5.01
CA VAL A 95 -6.65 -40.77 -3.76
C VAL A 95 -6.19 -39.32 -3.75
N GLU A 96 -5.69 -38.80 -4.87
CA GLU A 96 -5.29 -37.39 -4.94
C GLU A 96 -6.50 -36.46 -4.94
N GLN A 97 -7.61 -36.87 -5.55
CA GLN A 97 -8.89 -36.16 -5.52
C GLN A 97 -9.48 -36.15 -4.10
N LEU A 98 -9.47 -37.29 -3.39
CA LEU A 98 -9.85 -37.40 -1.97
C LEU A 98 -8.94 -36.58 -1.07
N ARG A 99 -7.63 -36.53 -1.31
CA ARG A 99 -6.72 -35.65 -0.56
C ARG A 99 -7.03 -34.17 -0.79
N THR A 100 -7.41 -33.82 -2.02
CA THR A 100 -7.79 -32.46 -2.39
C THR A 100 -9.14 -32.09 -1.79
N GLU A 101 -10.10 -33.01 -1.78
CA GLU A 101 -11.42 -32.86 -1.13
C GLU A 101 -11.30 -32.80 0.38
N VAL A 102 -10.45 -33.62 1.02
CA VAL A 102 -10.19 -33.57 2.47
C VAL A 102 -9.45 -32.27 2.84
N ARG A 103 -8.47 -31.81 2.05
CA ARG A 103 -7.88 -30.47 2.24
C ARG A 103 -8.92 -29.37 2.04
N GLY A 104 -9.81 -29.51 1.07
CA GLY A 104 -10.91 -28.59 0.81
C GLY A 104 -11.95 -28.56 1.93
N MET A 105 -12.25 -29.72 2.53
CA MET A 105 -13.10 -29.85 3.71
C MET A 105 -12.45 -29.26 4.95
N ILE A 106 -11.16 -29.51 5.20
CA ILE A 106 -10.42 -28.93 6.33
C ILE A 106 -10.28 -27.42 6.16
N ALA A 107 -10.07 -26.92 4.94
CA ALA A 107 -10.08 -25.49 4.64
C ALA A 107 -11.49 -24.89 4.78
N GLY A 108 -12.53 -25.62 4.38
CA GLY A 108 -13.93 -25.28 4.58
C GLY A 108 -14.34 -25.26 6.06
N GLU A 109 -13.80 -26.17 6.87
CA GLU A 109 -13.99 -26.26 8.32
C GLU A 109 -13.17 -25.20 9.07
N ALA A 110 -11.99 -24.83 8.57
CA ALA A 110 -11.26 -23.64 9.01
C ALA A 110 -12.05 -22.35 8.68
N LEU A 111 -12.70 -22.26 7.52
CA LEU A 111 -13.58 -21.14 7.16
C LEU A 111 -14.87 -21.11 8.00
N ASN A 112 -15.32 -22.24 8.54
CA ASN A 112 -16.56 -22.35 9.31
C ASN A 112 -16.36 -22.41 10.83
N SER A 113 -15.12 -22.57 11.31
CA SER A 113 -14.75 -22.47 12.73
C SER A 113 -14.39 -21.03 13.08
N GLU A 114 -14.72 -20.60 14.30
CA GLU A 114 -14.37 -19.26 14.80
C GLU A 114 -12.85 -19.02 14.76
N GLY A 115 -12.05 -20.02 15.14
CA GLY A 115 -10.59 -19.95 15.12
C GLY A 115 -9.99 -19.81 13.73
N GLY A 116 -10.52 -20.50 12.70
CA GLY A 116 -10.00 -20.37 11.34
C GLY A 116 -10.48 -19.09 10.63
N ARG A 117 -11.66 -18.56 10.98
CA ARG A 117 -12.10 -17.22 10.56
C ARG A 117 -11.20 -16.13 11.12
N ASP A 118 -10.79 -16.23 12.38
CA ASP A 118 -9.89 -15.26 12.99
C ASP A 118 -8.44 -15.39 12.47
N TYR A 119 -7.98 -16.61 12.20
CA TYR A 119 -6.72 -16.83 11.48
C TYR A 119 -6.74 -16.21 10.07
N LEU A 120 -7.81 -16.40 9.29
CA LEU A 120 -7.94 -15.81 7.96
C LEU A 120 -8.02 -14.28 8.01
N LYS A 121 -8.72 -13.69 8.98
CA LYS A 121 -8.70 -12.24 9.18
C LYS A 121 -7.31 -11.74 9.54
N ALA A 122 -6.56 -12.46 10.38
CA ALA A 122 -5.18 -12.12 10.72
C ALA A 122 -4.27 -12.18 9.50
N MET A 123 -4.39 -13.23 8.67
CA MET A 123 -3.66 -13.37 7.41
C MET A 123 -4.02 -12.27 6.40
N VAL A 124 -5.29 -11.91 6.26
CA VAL A 124 -5.69 -10.81 5.37
C VAL A 124 -5.14 -9.47 5.86
N ARG A 125 -5.15 -9.23 7.18
CA ARG A 125 -4.54 -8.03 7.75
C ARG A 125 -3.03 -8.01 7.54
N SER A 126 -2.34 -9.13 7.74
CA SER A 126 -0.89 -9.22 7.52
C SER A 126 -0.54 -8.97 6.06
N VAL A 127 -1.26 -9.56 5.10
CA VAL A 127 -1.05 -9.31 3.67
C VAL A 127 -1.33 -7.84 3.32
N GLN A 128 -2.38 -7.24 3.89
CA GLN A 128 -2.67 -5.82 3.67
C GLN A 128 -1.57 -4.90 4.22
N ASP A 129 -1.00 -5.22 5.38
CA ASP A 129 0.07 -4.45 5.98
C ASP A 129 1.41 -4.66 5.27
N GLU A 130 1.69 -5.87 4.78
CA GLU A 130 2.84 -6.18 3.93
C GLU A 130 2.75 -5.39 2.61
N MET A 131 1.60 -5.44 1.91
CA MET A 131 1.39 -4.64 0.69
C MET A 131 1.56 -3.14 0.95
N ARG A 132 1.08 -2.61 2.08
CA ARG A 132 1.27 -1.19 2.44
C ARG A 132 2.73 -0.87 2.69
N THR A 133 3.47 -1.79 3.29
CA THR A 133 4.88 -1.62 3.60
C THR A 133 5.72 -1.68 2.33
N GLU A 134 5.48 -2.66 1.45
CA GLU A 134 6.11 -2.77 0.13
C GLU A 134 5.84 -1.52 -0.71
N GLN A 135 4.60 -1.04 -0.78
CA GLN A 135 4.26 0.18 -1.52
C GLN A 135 5.00 1.42 -0.98
N ARG A 136 5.21 1.50 0.34
CA ARG A 136 6.01 2.60 0.92
C ARG A 136 7.47 2.44 0.55
N GLN A 137 8.04 1.26 0.69
CA GLN A 137 9.43 0.99 0.33
C GLN A 137 9.70 1.26 -1.15
N GLU A 138 8.82 0.84 -2.07
CA GLU A 138 8.93 1.14 -3.49
C GLU A 138 8.88 2.65 -3.76
N ARG A 139 7.96 3.36 -3.09
CA ARG A 139 7.88 4.82 -3.22
C ARG A 139 9.15 5.50 -2.73
N ASP A 140 9.68 5.05 -1.60
CA ASP A 140 10.88 5.64 -1.00
C ASP A 140 12.10 5.38 -1.89
N GLN A 141 12.24 4.16 -2.44
CA GLN A 141 13.28 3.82 -3.42
C GLN A 141 13.17 4.68 -4.70
N ARG A 142 11.96 4.79 -5.27
CA ARG A 142 11.72 5.64 -6.45
C ARG A 142 12.00 7.11 -6.14
N TRP A 143 11.70 7.57 -4.94
CA TRP A 143 11.96 8.93 -4.52
C TRP A 143 13.45 9.22 -4.40
N VAL A 144 14.22 8.36 -3.74
CA VAL A 144 15.68 8.48 -3.64
C VAL A 144 16.34 8.44 -5.02
N GLN A 145 15.88 7.53 -5.88
CA GLN A 145 16.39 7.43 -7.26
C GLN A 145 16.05 8.68 -8.09
N ALA A 146 14.82 9.20 -7.99
CA ALA A 146 14.43 10.42 -8.68
C ALA A 146 15.21 11.64 -8.15
N GLN A 147 15.49 11.70 -6.85
CA GLN A 147 16.27 12.76 -6.23
C GLN A 147 17.70 12.78 -6.77
N SER A 148 18.37 11.63 -6.82
CA SER A 148 19.75 11.54 -7.33
C SER A 148 19.82 11.89 -8.82
N GLN A 149 18.90 11.38 -9.64
CA GLN A 149 18.81 11.73 -11.06
C GLN A 149 18.56 13.23 -11.27
N ALA A 150 17.67 13.82 -10.48
CA ALA A 150 17.38 15.26 -10.57
C ALA A 150 18.60 16.12 -10.20
N GLN A 151 19.39 15.72 -9.21
CA GLN A 151 20.64 16.40 -8.85
C GLN A 151 21.67 16.32 -9.98
N THR A 152 21.87 15.14 -10.58
CA THR A 152 22.80 14.96 -11.70
C THR A 152 22.41 15.82 -12.90
N GLN A 153 21.16 15.72 -13.36
CA GLN A 153 20.67 16.51 -14.49
C GLN A 153 20.79 18.02 -14.23
N ARG A 154 20.49 18.46 -13.01
CA ARG A 154 20.67 19.87 -12.65
C ARG A 154 22.14 20.26 -12.70
N SER A 155 23.05 19.47 -12.15
CA SER A 155 24.48 19.77 -12.19
C SER A 155 25.01 19.89 -13.63
N GLU A 156 24.53 19.06 -14.54
CA GLU A 156 24.87 19.10 -15.96
C GLU A 156 24.34 20.37 -16.63
N ARG A 157 23.08 20.73 -16.38
CA ARG A 157 22.49 21.98 -16.87
C ARG A 157 23.25 23.21 -16.36
N LEU A 158 23.66 23.21 -15.09
CA LEU A 158 24.47 24.30 -14.52
C LEU A 158 25.83 24.41 -15.18
N ARG A 159 26.52 23.29 -15.41
CA ARG A 159 27.80 23.27 -16.13
C ARG A 159 27.64 23.79 -17.56
N LYS A 160 26.59 23.35 -18.25
CA LYS A 160 26.26 23.81 -19.60
C LYS A 160 26.03 25.33 -19.63
N PHE A 161 25.25 25.85 -18.68
CA PHE A 161 25.03 27.30 -18.56
C PHE A 161 26.33 28.07 -18.34
N VAL A 162 27.21 27.62 -17.43
CA VAL A 162 28.51 28.28 -17.20
C VAL A 162 29.36 28.30 -18.48
N SER A 163 29.37 27.20 -19.24
CA SER A 163 30.13 27.11 -20.49
C SER A 163 29.55 27.94 -21.65
N GLU A 164 28.22 28.04 -21.75
CA GLU A 164 27.53 28.65 -22.90
C GLU A 164 27.21 30.13 -22.70
N ALA A 165 26.99 30.57 -21.46
CA ALA A 165 26.56 31.94 -21.17
C ALA A 165 27.67 32.98 -21.24
N GLY A 166 28.91 32.55 -21.50
CA GLY A 166 30.07 33.45 -21.57
C GLY A 166 30.21 34.28 -20.29
N LEU A 167 30.00 33.66 -19.12
CA LEU A 167 30.16 34.33 -17.84
C LEU A 167 31.62 34.76 -17.68
N ASN A 168 31.84 35.97 -17.18
CA ASN A 168 33.18 36.34 -16.77
C ASN A 168 33.54 35.65 -15.43
N TYR A 169 34.82 35.67 -15.07
CA TYR A 169 35.32 34.97 -13.89
C TYR A 169 34.60 35.33 -12.58
N SER A 170 34.28 36.61 -12.36
CA SER A 170 33.59 37.04 -11.14
C SER A 170 32.11 36.64 -11.14
N GLN A 171 31.45 36.67 -12.30
CA GLN A 171 30.09 36.17 -12.47
C GLN A 171 30.01 34.66 -12.25
N GLU A 172 30.97 33.89 -12.76
CA GLU A 172 31.06 32.44 -12.58
C GLU A 172 31.28 32.06 -11.12
N GLN A 173 32.19 32.75 -10.42
CA GLN A 173 32.39 32.54 -8.99
C GLN A 173 31.14 32.85 -8.18
N GLU A 174 30.48 33.99 -8.45
CA GLU A 174 29.25 34.37 -7.75
C GLU A 174 28.14 33.36 -8.05
N PHE A 175 27.96 32.97 -9.31
CA PHE A 175 26.97 31.97 -9.73
C PHE A 175 27.20 30.64 -9.02
N THR A 176 28.42 30.12 -9.05
CA THR A 176 28.79 28.85 -8.42
C THR A 176 28.53 28.91 -6.92
N ARG A 177 28.95 29.99 -6.24
CA ARG A 177 28.70 30.20 -4.81
C ARG A 177 27.22 30.20 -4.49
N ARG A 178 26.42 30.98 -5.23
CA ARG A 178 24.97 31.10 -5.02
C ARG A 178 24.23 29.79 -5.26
N MET A 179 24.61 29.05 -6.30
CA MET A 179 23.99 27.76 -6.60
C MET A 179 24.34 26.69 -5.56
N GLN A 180 25.57 26.69 -5.06
CA GLN A 180 25.98 25.83 -3.93
C GLN A 180 25.22 26.18 -2.64
N GLU A 181 25.13 27.47 -2.30
CA GLU A 181 24.35 27.93 -1.13
C GLU A 181 22.88 27.49 -1.21
N GLU A 182 22.26 27.64 -2.39
CA GLU A 182 20.89 27.18 -2.65
C GLU A 182 20.76 25.66 -2.47
N ASP A 183 21.73 24.89 -2.94
CA ASP A 183 21.71 23.44 -2.85
C ASP A 183 21.89 22.93 -1.44
N THR A 184 22.84 23.48 -0.70
CA THR A 184 23.05 23.14 0.71
C THR A 184 21.78 23.41 1.52
N ARG A 185 21.14 24.57 1.32
CA ARG A 185 19.89 24.89 2.02
C ARG A 185 18.73 23.99 1.59
N ARG A 186 18.62 23.69 0.29
CA ARG A 186 17.62 22.75 -0.22
C ARG A 186 17.78 21.37 0.37
N GLN A 187 19.02 20.88 0.47
CA GLN A 187 19.31 19.57 1.03
C GLN A 187 18.95 19.52 2.52
N ALA A 188 19.33 20.55 3.29
CA ALA A 188 18.92 20.68 4.68
C ALA A 188 17.39 20.63 4.86
N LEU A 189 16.63 21.29 3.98
CA LEU A 189 15.16 21.23 4.03
C LEU A 189 14.57 19.86 3.69
N PHE A 190 15.24 19.10 2.81
CA PHE A 190 14.83 17.72 2.54
C PHE A 190 15.20 16.77 3.68
N ASP A 191 16.32 17.01 4.35
CA ASP A 191 16.71 16.25 5.53
C ASP A 191 15.77 16.54 6.71
N GLU A 192 15.33 17.79 6.87
CA GLU A 192 14.27 18.16 7.84
C GLU A 192 12.92 17.52 7.50
N LEU A 193 12.60 17.36 6.20
CA LEU A 193 11.38 16.68 5.76
C LEU A 193 11.40 15.19 6.10
N SER A 194 12.53 14.52 5.83
CA SER A 194 12.69 13.09 6.08
C SER A 194 12.72 12.78 7.57
N ALA A 195 13.32 13.67 8.37
CA ALA A 195 13.31 13.61 9.83
C ALA A 195 11.95 13.98 10.46
N GLY A 196 10.97 14.45 9.68
CA GLY A 196 9.65 14.86 10.16
C GLY A 196 9.65 16.17 10.96
N GLY A 197 10.70 16.99 10.85
CA GLY A 197 10.87 18.22 11.62
C GLY A 197 10.00 19.40 11.16
N LYS A 198 9.61 19.45 9.87
CA LYS A 198 8.76 20.51 9.31
C LYS A 198 7.63 19.95 8.45
N ALA A 199 6.52 20.69 8.39
CA ALA A 199 5.42 20.33 7.51
C ALA A 199 5.82 20.51 6.03
N PRO A 200 5.38 19.62 5.11
CA PRO A 200 5.71 19.72 3.69
C PRO A 200 5.30 21.05 3.04
N ARG A 201 4.27 21.71 3.58
CA ARG A 201 3.81 23.01 3.10
C ARG A 201 4.82 24.12 3.37
N ASP A 202 5.47 24.09 4.53
CA ASP A 202 6.40 25.12 4.97
C ASP A 202 7.73 24.97 4.23
N ILE A 203 8.22 23.74 4.10
CA ILE A 203 9.39 23.41 3.26
C ILE A 203 9.19 23.91 1.81
N ARG A 204 8.00 23.74 1.23
CA ARG A 204 7.71 24.28 -0.12
C ARG A 204 7.80 25.80 -0.18
N GLN A 205 7.40 26.51 0.88
CA GLN A 205 7.51 27.97 0.93
C GLN A 205 8.97 28.40 1.10
N GLU A 206 9.73 27.73 1.97
CA GLU A 206 11.15 27.99 2.18
C GLU A 206 11.97 27.71 0.92
N LEU A 207 11.70 26.61 0.21
CA LEU A 207 12.33 26.30 -1.08
C LEU A 207 12.07 27.38 -2.14
N ARG A 208 10.86 27.94 -2.17
CA ARG A 208 10.53 29.06 -3.08
C ARG A 208 11.27 30.33 -2.67
N ALA A 209 11.36 30.60 -1.38
CA ALA A 209 12.05 31.78 -0.86
C ALA A 209 13.56 31.72 -1.17
N ILE A 210 14.21 30.58 -0.94
CA ILE A 210 15.63 30.39 -1.27
C ILE A 210 15.87 30.59 -2.77
N ARG A 211 15.05 29.97 -3.63
CA ARG A 211 15.18 30.16 -5.09
C ARG A 211 15.03 31.63 -5.49
N LYS A 212 14.03 32.32 -4.94
CA LYS A 212 13.80 33.73 -5.21
C LYS A 212 15.01 34.58 -4.79
N GLN A 213 15.61 34.31 -3.62
CA GLN A 213 16.81 35.00 -3.18
C GLN A 213 17.98 34.82 -4.15
N THR A 214 18.20 33.58 -4.61
CA THR A 214 19.22 33.30 -5.62
C THR A 214 18.93 34.01 -6.94
N ASP A 215 17.68 33.99 -7.40
CA ASP A 215 17.25 34.65 -8.63
C ASP A 215 17.45 36.16 -8.57
N ASP A 216 17.04 36.80 -7.48
CA ASP A 216 17.21 38.23 -7.26
C ASP A 216 18.70 38.63 -7.21
N ALA A 217 19.56 37.75 -6.67
CA ALA A 217 21.01 37.96 -6.65
C ALA A 217 21.62 37.82 -8.06
N MET A 218 21.24 36.77 -8.80
CA MET A 218 21.76 36.52 -10.14
C MET A 218 21.30 37.56 -11.15
N GLN A 219 20.06 38.03 -11.05
CA GLN A 219 19.57 39.12 -11.88
C GLN A 219 20.48 40.35 -11.75
N LYS A 220 20.94 40.72 -10.55
CA LYS A 220 21.79 41.91 -10.39
C LYS A 220 23.18 41.78 -11.04
N VAL A 221 23.67 40.56 -11.23
CA VAL A 221 25.04 40.25 -11.64
C VAL A 221 25.13 39.91 -13.14
N LEU A 222 24.06 39.34 -13.70
CA LEU A 222 24.01 38.92 -15.10
C LEU A 222 23.57 40.06 -16.02
N SER A 223 24.15 40.10 -17.23
CA SER A 223 23.69 40.95 -18.33
C SER A 223 22.36 40.45 -18.89
N GLU A 224 21.65 41.27 -19.67
CA GLU A 224 20.35 40.91 -20.28
C GLU A 224 20.36 39.58 -21.07
N PRO A 225 21.31 39.30 -21.99
CA PRO A 225 21.33 38.02 -22.70
C PRO A 225 21.63 36.84 -21.75
N GLN A 226 22.50 37.03 -20.75
CA GLN A 226 22.81 36.01 -19.75
C GLN A 226 21.61 35.74 -18.82
N ARG A 227 20.81 36.76 -18.50
CA ARG A 227 19.57 36.62 -17.72
C ARG A 227 18.54 35.80 -18.47
N ALA A 228 18.39 35.99 -19.78
CA ALA A 228 17.45 35.20 -20.58
C ALA A 228 17.79 33.70 -20.54
N GLN A 229 19.07 33.35 -20.72
CA GLN A 229 19.54 31.97 -20.60
C GLN A 229 19.40 31.42 -19.18
N TYR A 230 19.67 32.23 -18.16
CA TYR A 230 19.46 31.86 -16.77
C TYR A 230 17.99 31.59 -16.46
N GLU A 231 17.07 32.41 -16.98
CA GLU A 231 15.64 32.20 -16.82
C GLU A 231 15.16 30.90 -17.48
N GLU A 232 15.70 30.56 -18.66
CA GLU A 232 15.42 29.31 -19.35
C GLU A 232 15.87 28.11 -18.51
N LEU A 233 17.13 28.12 -18.05
CA LEU A 233 17.66 27.16 -17.09
C LEU A 233 16.73 27.01 -15.86
N ARG A 234 16.24 28.13 -15.31
CA ARG A 234 15.31 28.13 -14.17
C ARG A 234 13.90 27.64 -14.49
N ARG A 235 13.45 27.72 -15.74
CA ARG A 235 12.16 27.16 -16.19
C ARG A 235 12.27 25.64 -16.32
N GLU A 236 13.37 25.15 -16.87
CA GLU A 236 13.67 23.72 -16.95
C GLU A 236 13.75 23.08 -15.56
N ASP A 237 14.42 23.73 -14.61
CA ASP A 237 14.50 23.28 -13.20
C ASP A 237 13.14 23.27 -12.47
N ARG A 238 12.16 24.06 -12.94
CA ARG A 238 10.79 24.08 -12.40
C ARG A 238 9.88 23.05 -13.05
N GLY A 239 10.24 22.58 -14.23
CA GLY A 239 9.27 22.07 -15.19
C GLY A 239 9.78 20.93 -16.04
N GLY A 240 10.71 20.10 -15.54
CA GLY A 240 11.16 18.85 -16.19
C GLY A 240 10.05 17.83 -16.49
N ASN A 241 8.77 18.19 -16.32
CA ASN A 241 7.60 17.49 -16.80
C ASN A 241 6.62 18.46 -17.51
N GLN A 242 7.11 19.31 -18.41
CA GLN A 242 6.28 19.68 -19.56
C GLN A 242 6.06 18.39 -20.36
N ARG A 243 4.98 17.68 -20.03
CA ARG A 243 4.29 16.79 -20.95
C ARG A 243 4.39 17.41 -22.34
N PRO A 244 5.06 16.78 -23.33
CA PRO A 244 4.87 17.22 -24.70
C PRO A 244 3.37 17.17 -24.95
N GLY A 245 2.82 18.29 -25.38
CA GLY A 245 1.40 18.48 -25.58
C GLY A 245 0.79 17.28 -26.30
N ARG A 246 -0.07 16.58 -25.57
CA ARG A 246 -1.15 15.77 -26.09
C ARG A 246 -1.99 16.67 -27.00
N GLY A 247 -1.64 16.72 -28.29
CA GLY A 247 -2.24 17.67 -29.22
C GLY A 247 -1.73 17.56 -30.65
N ARG A 248 -1.47 16.36 -31.17
CA ARG A 248 -1.37 16.11 -32.62
C ARG A 248 -1.57 14.62 -32.95
N GLN A 249 -2.72 14.07 -32.59
CA GLN A 249 -3.25 12.85 -33.19
C GLN A 249 -4.71 13.12 -33.53
N GLY A 250 -4.93 13.54 -34.76
CA GLY A 250 -6.21 13.92 -35.32
C GLY A 250 -6.10 14.22 -36.80
N GLU A 251 -5.21 13.50 -37.50
CA GLU A 251 -5.25 13.44 -38.96
C GLU A 251 -5.31 11.95 -39.31
N GLN A 252 -6.54 11.43 -39.25
CA GLN A 252 -6.88 10.19 -39.94
C GLN A 252 -6.84 10.50 -41.44
N PRO A 253 -6.10 9.74 -42.27
CA PRO A 253 -6.42 9.71 -43.68
C PRO A 253 -7.78 9.01 -43.83
N ALA A 254 -8.76 9.73 -44.36
CA ALA A 254 -10.04 9.20 -44.80
C ALA A 254 -9.83 8.29 -46.04
N PRO A 255 -10.74 7.34 -46.31
CA PRO A 255 -10.50 6.20 -47.20
C PRO A 255 -10.29 6.55 -48.68
#